data_AF-A0A2P5WGS5-F1
#
_entry.id   AF-A0A2P5WGS5-F1
#
_cell.length_a   1.000
_cell.length_b   1.000
_cell.length_c   1.000
_cell.angle_alpha   90.00
_cell.angle_beta   90.00
_cell.angle_gamma   90.00
#
_symmetry.space_group_name_H-M   'P 1'
#
loop_
_entity.id
_entity.type
_entity.pdbx_description
1 polymer ?
#
loop_
_entity_poly.entity_id
_entity_poly.type
_entity_poly.pdbx_seq_one_letter_code
_entity_poly.pdbx_strand_id
1 'polypeptide(L)'
;MRKVIVELCNIVATRGARLSAAGVLGILKKMGRDTIKGGEKQKTVIAMDGGLYEHYTEYRECLENTLNELIGEEVSRTIEIEHSNDGSGIGAALLAASHSQYLEMDES
;
A
#
# COMPACT_ATOMS: atom_id res chain seq x y z
N MET A 1 14.76 32.64 1.19
CA MET A 1 14.64 31.77 2.39
C MET A 1 13.47 30.77 2.27
N ARG A 2 12.22 31.20 2.09
CA ARG A 2 11.07 30.27 1.94
C ARG A 2 11.20 29.23 0.82
N LYS A 3 11.76 29.60 -0.35
CA LYS A 3 12.01 28.68 -1.46
C LYS A 3 12.93 27.51 -1.08
N VAL A 4 14.03 27.79 -0.38
CA VAL A 4 15.00 26.78 0.07
C VAL A 4 14.37 25.79 1.05
N ILE A 5 13.47 26.26 1.94
CA ILE A 5 12.76 25.38 2.88
C ILE A 5 11.83 24.44 2.13
N VAL A 6 11.07 24.95 1.16
CA VAL A 6 10.17 24.13 0.33
C VAL A 6 10.96 23.08 -0.46
N GLU A 7 12.09 23.47 -1.06
CA GLU A 7 12.97 22.54 -1.78
C GLU A 7 13.53 21.43 -0.87
N LEU A 8 13.94 21.78 0.35
CA LEU A 8 14.42 20.80 1.32
C LEU A 8 13.32 19.81 1.72
N CYS A 9 12.11 20.31 2.03
CA CYS A 9 10.96 19.45 2.32
C CYS A 9 10.66 18.51 1.16
N ASN A 10 10.70 19.02 -0.08
CA ASN A 10 10.49 18.21 -1.27
C ASN A 10 11.52 17.09 -1.39
N ILE A 11 12.82 17.40 -1.25
CA ILE A 11 13.90 16.40 -1.29
C ILE A 11 13.69 15.29 -0.26
N VAL A 12 13.35 15.66 0.98
CA VAL A 12 13.13 14.69 2.07
C VAL A 12 11.88 13.83 1.80
N ALA A 13 10.78 14.45 1.40
CA ALA A 13 9.52 13.77 1.10
C ALA A 13 9.67 12.81 -0.09
N THR A 14 10.24 13.27 -1.21
CA THR A 14 10.51 12.45 -2.39
C THR A 14 11.39 11.26 -2.05
N ARG A 15 12.49 11.45 -1.29
CA ARG A 15 13.35 10.34 -0.87
C ARG A 15 12.56 9.31 -0.05
N GLY A 16 11.76 9.76 0.91
CA GLY A 16 10.92 8.89 1.72
C GLY A 16 9.95 8.07 0.87
N ALA A 17 9.17 8.74 0.02
CA ALA A 17 8.19 8.12 -0.85
C ALA A 17 8.80 7.08 -1.79
N ARG A 18 9.94 7.40 -2.42
CA ARG A 18 10.65 6.48 -3.33
C ARG A 18 11.17 5.24 -2.61
N LEU A 19 11.72 5.39 -1.40
CA LEU A 19 12.19 4.26 -0.60
C LEU A 19 11.02 3.40 -0.10
N SER A 20 9.90 3.99 0.31
CA SER A 20 8.68 3.26 0.66
C SER A 20 8.15 2.45 -0.53
N ALA A 21 8.08 3.04 -1.73
CA ALA A 21 7.68 2.34 -2.95
C ALA A 21 8.61 1.15 -3.27
N ALA A 22 9.93 1.30 -3.10
CA ALA A 22 10.88 0.20 -3.27
C ALA A 22 10.66 -0.93 -2.24
N GLY A 23 10.29 -0.59 -1.00
CA GLY A 23 9.91 -1.57 0.03
C GLY A 23 8.66 -2.36 -0.35
N VAL A 24 7.61 -1.66 -0.81
CA VAL A 24 6.38 -2.27 -1.33
C VAL A 24 6.67 -3.21 -2.50
N LEU A 25 7.51 -2.78 -3.44
CA LEU A 25 7.98 -3.64 -4.53
C LEU A 25 8.69 -4.90 -4.02
N GLY A 26 9.50 -4.80 -2.97
CA GLY A 26 10.13 -5.94 -2.34
C GLY A 26 9.11 -7.00 -1.88
N ILE A 27 7.99 -6.55 -1.31
CA ILE A 27 6.87 -7.43 -0.89
C ILE A 27 6.21 -8.05 -2.12
N LEU A 28 5.92 -7.26 -3.16
CA LEU A 28 5.34 -7.77 -4.42
C LEU A 28 6.23 -8.84 -5.05
N LYS A 29 7.54 -8.61 -5.12
CA LYS A 29 8.54 -9.59 -5.58
C LYS A 29 8.52 -10.86 -4.74
N LYS A 30 8.47 -10.72 -3.41
CA LYS A 30 8.42 -11.87 -2.50
C LYS A 30 7.18 -12.74 -2.72
N MET A 31 6.05 -12.12 -3.08
CA MET A 31 4.80 -12.80 -3.41
C MET A 31 4.74 -13.27 -4.88
N GLY A 32 5.73 -12.92 -5.71
CA GLY A 32 5.71 -13.18 -7.16
C GLY A 32 4.62 -12.43 -7.91
N ARG A 33 4.23 -11.25 -7.41
CA ARG A 33 3.21 -10.34 -7.97
C ARG A 33 3.81 -9.19 -8.78
N ASP A 34 5.13 -9.16 -8.92
CA ASP A 34 5.88 -8.19 -9.71
C ASP A 34 5.92 -8.53 -11.21
N THR A 35 5.34 -9.66 -11.62
CA THR A 35 5.28 -10.14 -13.01
C THR A 35 3.93 -10.79 -13.31
N ILE A 36 3.51 -10.77 -14.57
CA ILE A 36 2.30 -11.48 -15.03
C ILE A 36 2.71 -12.91 -15.42
N LYS A 37 2.15 -13.91 -14.73
CA LYS A 37 2.43 -15.34 -15.00
C LYS A 37 1.19 -16.00 -15.61
N GLY A 38 1.39 -16.80 -16.65
CA GLY A 38 0.36 -17.71 -17.19
C GLY A 38 -0.86 -17.06 -17.85
N GLY A 39 -0.82 -15.76 -18.17
CA GLY A 39 -1.93 -15.04 -18.83
C GLY A 39 -3.08 -14.65 -17.90
N GLU A 40 -3.09 -15.10 -16.64
CA GLU A 40 -4.04 -14.65 -15.63
C GLU A 40 -3.53 -13.38 -14.94
N LYS A 41 -4.26 -12.27 -15.15
CA LYS A 41 -4.01 -11.01 -14.45
C LYS A 41 -4.59 -11.07 -13.05
N GLN A 42 -3.85 -11.62 -12.11
CA GLN A 42 -4.28 -11.62 -10.72
C GLN A 42 -4.19 -10.21 -10.13
N LYS A 43 -5.36 -9.62 -9.84
CA LYS A 43 -5.46 -8.33 -9.16
C LYS A 43 -4.80 -8.42 -7.78
N THR A 44 -3.95 -7.46 -7.47
CA THR A 44 -3.28 -7.30 -6.17
C THR A 44 -3.69 -5.96 -5.58
N VAL A 45 -4.24 -5.98 -4.36
CA VAL A 45 -4.61 -4.76 -3.64
C VAL A 45 -3.63 -4.56 -2.48
N ILE A 46 -3.13 -3.34 -2.33
CA ILE A 46 -2.25 -2.92 -1.25
C ILE A 46 -3.04 -1.95 -0.38
N ALA A 47 -3.44 -2.40 0.81
CA ALA A 47 -4.08 -1.52 1.79
C ALA A 47 -3.02 -0.63 2.44
N MET A 48 -3.19 0.68 2.33
CA MET A 48 -2.32 1.69 2.93
C MET A 48 -3.09 2.47 4.00
N ASP A 49 -2.47 2.67 5.15
CA ASP A 49 -3.01 3.45 6.26
C ASP A 49 -1.93 4.42 6.79
N GLY A 50 -2.37 5.43 7.53
CA GLY A 50 -1.52 6.36 8.25
C GLY A 50 -1.51 7.78 7.67
N GLY A 51 -1.39 8.75 8.58
CA GLY A 51 -1.57 10.17 8.28
C GLY A 51 -0.66 10.74 7.19
N LEU A 52 0.54 10.18 6.99
CA LEU A 52 1.44 10.62 5.93
C LEU A 52 0.90 10.28 4.54
N TYR A 53 0.43 9.04 4.35
CA TYR A 53 -0.21 8.64 3.10
C TYR A 53 -1.56 9.35 2.95
N GLU A 54 -2.34 9.44 4.03
CA GLU A 54 -3.67 10.03 4.02
C GLU A 54 -3.66 11.53 3.67
N HIS A 55 -2.86 12.33 4.37
CA HIS A 55 -2.98 13.80 4.37
C HIS A 55 -1.89 14.52 3.58
N TYR A 56 -0.80 13.85 3.17
CA TYR A 56 0.26 14.48 2.38
C TYR A 56 0.21 14.01 0.92
N THR A 57 -0.59 14.71 0.11
CA THR A 57 -0.84 14.38 -1.31
C THR A 57 0.44 14.20 -2.14
N GLU A 58 1.39 15.13 -2.05
CA GLU A 58 2.66 15.04 -2.80
C GLU A 58 3.46 13.77 -2.46
N TYR A 59 3.41 13.33 -1.19
CA TYR A 59 4.07 12.10 -0.76
C TYR A 59 3.38 10.87 -1.37
N ARG A 60 2.03 10.84 -1.28
CA ARG A 60 1.19 9.78 -1.85
C ARG A 60 1.44 9.63 -3.35
N GLU A 61 1.30 10.72 -4.11
CA GLU A 61 1.51 10.71 -5.55
C GLU A 61 2.93 10.30 -5.92
N CYS A 62 3.94 10.79 -5.19
CA CYS A 62 5.32 10.39 -5.42
C CYS A 62 5.53 8.88 -5.19
N LEU A 63 4.90 8.30 -4.16
CA LEU A 63 4.99 6.88 -3.84
C LEU A 63 4.32 6.04 -4.94
N GLU A 64 3.08 6.35 -5.29
CA GLU A 64 2.31 5.62 -6.32
C GLU A 64 3.00 5.68 -7.68
N ASN A 65 3.45 6.88 -8.09
CA ASN A 65 4.18 7.07 -9.34
C ASN A 65 5.50 6.30 -9.36
N THR A 66 6.24 6.31 -8.25
CA THR A 66 7.49 5.55 -8.16
C THR A 66 7.24 4.04 -8.20
N LEU A 67 6.17 3.56 -7.56
CA LEU A 67 5.84 2.14 -7.65
C LEU A 67 5.52 1.75 -9.09
N ASN A 68 4.70 2.55 -9.80
CA ASN A 68 4.37 2.36 -11.21
C ASN A 68 5.60 2.38 -12.11
N GLU A 69 6.54 3.31 -11.88
CA GLU A 69 7.84 3.39 -12.55
C GLU A 69 8.63 2.08 -12.40
N LEU A 70 8.65 1.51 -11.19
CA LEU A 70 9.48 0.35 -10.87
C LEU A 70 8.90 -1.00 -11.36
N ILE A 71 7.56 -1.15 -11.36
CA ILE A 71 6.88 -2.40 -11.77
C ILE A 71 6.60 -2.47 -13.28
N GLY A 72 6.57 -1.32 -13.95
CA GLY A 72 6.21 -1.22 -15.36
C GLY A 72 4.70 -1.18 -15.61
N GLU A 73 4.33 -0.60 -16.76
CA GLU A 73 2.94 -0.24 -17.09
C GLU A 73 1.99 -1.44 -17.20
N GLU A 74 2.49 -2.61 -17.62
CA GLU A 74 1.64 -3.79 -17.79
C GLU A 74 1.20 -4.35 -16.44
N VAL A 75 2.15 -4.47 -15.50
CA VAL A 75 1.92 -5.02 -14.15
C VAL A 75 1.18 -4.00 -13.28
N SER A 76 1.46 -2.70 -13.43
CA SER A 76 0.78 -1.65 -12.64
C SER A 76 -0.74 -1.67 -12.79
N ARG A 77 -1.26 -2.03 -13.97
CA ARG A 77 -2.71 -2.18 -14.21
C ARG A 77 -3.35 -3.29 -13.39
N THR A 78 -2.56 -4.17 -12.78
CA THR A 78 -3.03 -5.25 -11.90
C THR A 78 -2.90 -4.92 -10.42
N ILE A 79 -2.26 -3.79 -10.08
CA ILE A 79 -2.02 -3.35 -8.71
C ILE A 79 -2.92 -2.15 -8.41
N GLU A 80 -3.61 -2.21 -7.28
CA GLU A 80 -4.42 -1.12 -6.75
C GLU A 80 -3.93 -0.80 -5.35
N ILE A 81 -3.72 0.49 -5.06
CA ILE A 81 -3.38 0.95 -3.73
C ILE A 81 -4.63 1.57 -3.14
N GLU A 82 -5.15 0.96 -2.07
CA GLU A 82 -6.41 1.37 -1.45
C GLU A 82 -6.14 1.99 -0.08
N HIS A 83 -6.78 3.13 0.20
CA HIS A 83 -6.68 3.75 1.52
C HIS A 83 -7.60 3.01 2.51
N SER A 84 -7.01 2.42 3.56
CA SER A 84 -7.73 1.70 4.61
C SER A 84 -7.60 2.45 5.94
N ASN A 85 -8.46 3.47 6.12
CA ASN A 85 -8.47 4.27 7.34
C ASN A 85 -8.88 3.42 8.55
N ASP A 86 -8.04 3.39 9.59
CA ASP A 86 -8.21 2.59 10.80
C ASP A 86 -8.49 1.11 10.51
N GLY A 87 -7.83 0.57 9.47
CA GLY A 87 -7.98 -0.83 9.09
C GLY A 87 -7.57 -1.80 10.21
N SER A 88 -6.69 -1.35 11.12
CA SER A 88 -6.24 -2.16 12.26
C SER A 88 -7.33 -2.37 13.31
N GLY A 89 -8.16 -1.37 13.61
CA GLY A 89 -9.25 -1.49 14.59
C GLY A 89 -10.31 -2.48 14.14
N ILE A 90 -10.83 -2.31 12.92
CA ILE A 90 -11.80 -3.24 12.34
C ILE A 90 -11.16 -4.62 12.10
N GLY A 91 -9.92 -4.67 11.62
CA GLY A 91 -9.20 -5.91 11.40
C GLY A 91 -9.03 -6.72 12.69
N ALA A 92 -8.71 -6.07 13.81
CA ALA A 92 -8.64 -6.72 15.11
C ALA A 92 -10.00 -7.30 15.54
N ALA A 93 -11.09 -6.57 15.33
CA ALA A 93 -12.44 -7.06 15.63
C ALA A 93 -12.83 -8.27 14.77
N LEU A 94 -12.51 -8.26 13.47
CA LEU A 94 -12.76 -9.39 12.57
C LEU A 94 -11.95 -10.62 12.98
N LEU A 95 -10.69 -10.45 13.36
CA LEU A 95 -9.85 -11.54 13.88
C LEU A 95 -10.40 -12.08 15.21
N ALA A 96 -10.85 -11.21 16.12
CA ALA A 96 -11.47 -11.65 17.36
C ALA A 96 -12.75 -12.47 17.11
N ALA A 97 -13.58 -12.03 16.15
CA ALA A 97 -14.79 -12.74 15.78
C ALA A 97 -14.50 -14.14 15.20
N SER A 98 -13.48 -14.27 14.33
CA SER A 98 -13.10 -15.57 13.75
C SER A 98 -12.41 -16.52 14.74
N HIS A 99 -12.01 -16.03 15.92
CA HIS A 99 -11.45 -16.83 17.01
C HIS A 99 -12.38 -16.85 18.24
N SER A 100 -13.66 -16.53 18.03
CA SER A 100 -14.66 -16.54 19.09
C SER A 100 -14.85 -17.94 19.67
N GLN A 101 -14.94 -18.04 21.00
CA GLN A 101 -15.34 -19.28 21.68
C GLN A 101 -16.81 -19.66 21.41
N TYR A 102 -17.57 -18.76 20.78
CA TYR A 102 -19.00 -18.90 20.55
C TYR A 102 -19.36 -19.25 19.10
N LEU A 103 -18.38 -19.53 18.23
CA LEU A 103 -18.61 -19.78 16.80
C LEU A 103 -19.52 -20.99 16.52
N GLU A 104 -19.43 -22.05 17.32
CA GLU A 104 -20.20 -23.30 17.15
C GLU A 104 -21.55 -23.27 17.91
N MET A 105 -21.84 -22.23 18.71
CA MET A 105 -23.06 -22.16 19.51
C MET A 105 -24.30 -21.72 18.70
N ASP A 106 -24.11 -21.17 17.51
CA ASP A 106 -25.21 -20.80 16.59
C ASP A 106 -25.65 -21.96 15.67
N GLU A 107 -24.98 -23.12 15.72
CA GLU A 107 -25.33 -24.31 14.91
C GLU A 107 -26.16 -25.38 15.68
N SER A 108 -26.63 -25.10 16.90
CA SER A 108 -27.46 -26.00 17.72
C SER A 108 -28.91 -25.55 17.88
#